data_AF-A0A915EKJ7-F1
#
_entry.id   AF-A0A915EKJ7-F1
#
_cell.length_a   1.000
_cell.length_b   1.000
_cell.length_c   1.000
_cell.angle_alpha   90.00
_cell.angle_beta   90.00
_cell.angle_gamma   90.00
#
_symmetry.space_group_name_H-M   'P 1'
#
loop_
_entity.id
_entity.type
_entity.pdbx_description
1 polymer ?
#
loop_
_entity_poly.entity_id
_entity_poly.type
_entity_poly.pdbx_seq_one_letter_code
_entity_poly.pdbx_strand_id
1 'polypeptide(L)'
;MFGQKYRQQAQKPKESSPAGSNTFNSSCNFFCYADQTKGKTYFIYWNAEASTLGVSNLADSVYETILEKKERKRVLKNVADTFVDAKWKSIFAMRSLKLGNITESSLTLKYVLESVHLSKVLDQDAIHSKNVELLKNALDETLLKAASAKENQSPEVSEYGLKRHEKTMKASDPQSTPLKLVDRNRRKRAKPTGLVFEDDDNESNEENT
;
A
#
# COMPACT_ATOMS: atom_id res chain seq x y z
N MET A 1 -7.66 -54.49 28.97
CA MET A 1 -7.84 -54.64 27.51
C MET A 1 -8.50 -53.38 26.96
N PHE A 2 -7.96 -52.94 25.82
CA PHE A 2 -8.26 -51.83 24.89
C PHE A 2 -9.73 -51.34 24.79
N GLY A 3 -10.04 -50.09 24.41
CA GLY A 3 -9.20 -49.15 23.69
C GLY A 3 -9.77 -47.73 23.58
N GLN A 4 -8.85 -46.80 23.30
CA GLN A 4 -9.08 -45.39 23.01
C GLN A 4 -9.49 -45.22 21.53
N LYS A 5 -10.55 -44.44 21.28
CA LYS A 5 -10.96 -44.05 19.93
C LYS A 5 -10.30 -42.72 19.57
N TYR A 6 -9.31 -42.78 18.69
CA TYR A 6 -8.73 -41.62 18.00
C TYR A 6 -9.73 -41.09 16.97
N ARG A 7 -10.07 -39.80 17.04
CA ARG A 7 -10.79 -39.08 15.99
C ARG A 7 -9.83 -38.06 15.37
N GLN A 8 -9.15 -38.47 14.30
CA GLN A 8 -8.49 -37.54 13.39
C GLN A 8 -9.50 -37.11 12.34
N GLN A 9 -9.73 -35.81 12.18
CA GLN A 9 -10.36 -35.27 10.98
C GLN A 9 -9.36 -34.33 10.30
N ALA A 10 -9.07 -34.71 9.06
CA ALA A 10 -8.15 -34.08 8.14
C ALA A 10 -8.60 -32.66 7.78
N GLN A 11 -7.68 -31.70 7.87
CA GLN A 11 -7.82 -30.41 7.22
C GLN A 11 -7.14 -30.45 5.86
N LYS A 12 -7.92 -30.22 4.81
CA LYS A 12 -7.46 -30.06 3.41
C LYS A 12 -6.57 -28.81 3.30
N PRO A 13 -5.46 -28.85 2.53
CA PRO A 13 -4.73 -27.65 2.16
C PRO A 13 -5.54 -26.87 1.11
N LYS A 14 -5.85 -25.60 1.38
CA LYS A 14 -6.32 -24.68 0.34
C LYS A 14 -5.12 -24.12 -0.40
N GLU A 15 -5.15 -24.36 -1.70
CA GLU A 15 -4.21 -23.86 -2.70
C GLU A 15 -4.15 -22.34 -2.71
N SER A 16 -2.91 -21.87 -2.78
CA SER A 16 -2.47 -20.51 -3.03
C SER A 16 -2.69 -20.10 -4.49
N SER A 17 -3.13 -18.86 -4.72
CA SER A 17 -2.71 -18.04 -5.87
C SER A 17 -3.11 -16.57 -5.70
N PRO A 18 -2.42 -15.64 -6.40
CA PRO A 18 -1.60 -14.65 -5.71
C PRO A 18 -2.26 -13.27 -5.70
N ALA A 19 -2.36 -12.68 -4.51
CA ALA A 19 -2.44 -11.23 -4.39
C ALA A 19 -1.01 -10.70 -4.45
N GLY A 20 -0.75 -9.82 -5.42
CA GLY A 20 0.56 -9.29 -5.78
C GLY A 20 1.48 -9.07 -4.59
N SER A 21 2.48 -9.95 -4.48
CA SER A 21 3.60 -9.75 -3.58
C SER A 21 4.44 -8.62 -4.18
N ASN A 22 4.24 -7.40 -3.68
CA ASN A 22 5.34 -6.45 -3.59
C ASN A 22 6.37 -7.10 -2.66
N THR A 23 7.25 -7.92 -3.23
CA THR A 23 8.46 -8.41 -2.58
C THR A 23 9.34 -7.20 -2.34
N PHE A 24 9.11 -6.54 -1.20
CA PHE A 24 10.05 -5.58 -0.64
C PHE A 24 11.34 -6.35 -0.37
N ASN A 25 12.26 -6.24 -1.32
CA ASN A 25 13.59 -6.80 -1.20
C ASN A 25 14.22 -6.21 0.09
N SER A 26 14.52 -7.10 1.02
CA SER A 26 14.58 -6.82 2.46
C SER A 26 15.96 -6.35 2.97
N SER A 27 16.73 -5.63 2.16
CA SER A 27 18.05 -5.11 2.57
C SER A 27 18.06 -3.62 2.92
N CYS A 28 16.98 -2.89 2.68
CA CYS A 28 16.97 -1.45 2.99
C CYS A 28 16.76 -1.25 4.50
N ASN A 29 17.84 -0.88 5.20
CA ASN A 29 17.82 -0.46 6.61
C ASN A 29 17.33 0.98 6.77
N PHE A 30 17.07 1.67 5.66
CA PHE A 30 16.69 3.07 5.64
C PHE A 30 15.36 3.24 4.93
N PHE A 31 14.42 3.97 5.52
CA PHE A 31 13.13 4.25 4.92
C PHE A 31 12.89 5.75 4.98
N CYS A 32 12.43 6.35 3.89
CA CYS A 32 12.14 7.78 3.85
C CYS A 32 10.95 8.10 2.95
N TYR A 33 10.19 9.13 3.30
CA TYR A 33 9.26 9.78 2.39
C TYR A 33 9.13 11.27 2.72
N ALA A 34 8.74 12.03 1.70
CA ALA A 34 8.43 13.44 1.86
C ALA A 34 6.98 13.63 2.32
N ASP A 35 6.78 14.53 3.28
CA ASP A 35 5.51 15.07 3.71
C ASP A 35 5.53 16.59 3.50
N GLN A 36 4.45 17.14 2.96
CA GLN A 36 4.32 18.57 2.73
C GLN A 36 3.35 19.15 3.75
N THR A 37 3.85 20.01 4.62
CA THR A 37 3.06 20.63 5.69
C THR A 37 3.36 22.12 5.74
N LYS A 38 2.31 22.96 5.73
CA LYS A 38 2.41 24.43 5.80
C LYS A 38 3.36 25.03 4.75
N GLY A 39 3.36 24.49 3.53
CA GLY A 39 4.20 24.97 2.42
C GLY A 39 5.68 24.63 2.53
N LYS A 40 6.09 23.83 3.52
CA LYS A 40 7.46 23.31 3.66
C LYS A 40 7.46 21.81 3.41
N THR A 41 8.53 21.32 2.78
CA THR A 41 8.76 19.89 2.58
C THR A 41 9.62 19.36 3.72
N TYR A 42 9.16 18.30 4.35
CA TYR A 42 9.87 17.58 5.40
C TYR A 42 10.03 16.13 4.98
N PHE A 43 11.17 15.55 5.31
CA PHE A 43 11.53 14.17 5.02
C PHE A 43 11.49 13.40 6.32
N ILE A 44 10.51 12.51 6.45
CA ILE A 44 10.38 11.62 7.59
C ILE A 44 11.18 10.36 7.26
N TYR A 45 12.10 9.97 8.13
CA TYR A 45 12.96 8.82 7.91
C TYR A 45 13.13 7.92 9.12
N TRP A 46 13.48 6.66 8.83
CA TRP A 46 13.86 5.66 9.82
C TRP A 46 15.18 5.02 9.42
N ASN A 47 16.16 5.09 10.31
CA ASN A 47 17.40 4.32 10.24
C ASN A 47 17.28 3.13 11.20
N ALA A 48 17.16 1.92 10.64
CA ALA A 48 16.97 0.69 11.40
C ALA A 48 18.22 0.24 12.16
N GLU A 49 19.41 0.57 11.66
CA GLU A 49 20.68 0.21 12.29
C GLU A 49 20.90 1.03 13.57
N ALA A 50 20.69 2.35 13.48
CA ALA A 50 20.79 3.25 14.62
C ALA A 50 19.51 3.27 15.49
N SER A 51 18.45 2.56 15.09
CA SER A 51 17.11 2.66 15.69
C SER A 51 16.62 4.10 15.84
N THR A 52 16.92 4.95 14.85
CA THR A 52 16.66 6.39 14.90
C THR A 52 15.49 6.76 14.00
N LEU A 53 14.49 7.41 14.57
CA LEU A 53 13.40 8.06 13.85
C LEU A 53 13.74 9.54 13.72
N GLY A 54 13.64 10.08 12.50
CA GLY A 54 13.97 11.48 12.27
C GLY A 54 13.07 12.18 11.28
N VAL A 55 13.15 13.50 11.33
CA VAL A 55 12.52 14.43 10.39
C VAL A 55 13.54 15.49 10.00
N SER A 56 13.78 15.66 8.71
CA SER A 56 14.67 16.71 8.19
C SER A 56 13.95 17.59 7.16
N ASN A 57 14.28 18.88 7.10
CA ASN A 57 13.88 19.74 5.97
C ASN A 57 14.94 19.82 4.86
N LEU A 58 16.02 19.01 4.95
CA LEU A 58 17.20 19.02 4.09
C LEU A 58 17.95 20.36 3.98
N ALA A 59 17.63 21.32 4.84
CA ALA A 59 18.29 22.62 4.88
C ALA A 59 19.06 22.78 6.19
N ASP A 60 18.35 23.17 7.25
CA ASP A 60 18.94 23.64 8.51
C ASP A 60 18.38 22.93 9.76
N SER A 61 17.38 22.06 9.58
CA SER A 61 16.62 21.51 10.70
C SER A 61 16.50 20.00 10.56
N VAL A 62 17.07 19.31 11.55
CA VAL A 62 16.95 17.86 11.74
C VAL A 62 16.43 17.63 13.15
N TYR A 63 15.40 16.80 13.27
CA TYR A 63 14.81 16.38 14.53
C TYR A 63 14.91 14.87 14.63
N GLU A 64 15.46 14.36 15.73
CA GLU A 64 15.68 12.93 15.90
C GLU A 64 15.26 12.45 17.28
N THR A 65 14.98 11.16 17.35
CA THR A 65 14.84 10.41 18.58
C THR A 65 15.21 8.96 18.35
N ILE A 66 15.75 8.31 19.38
CA ILE A 66 16.01 6.87 19.35
C ILE A 66 14.72 6.17 19.75
N LEU A 67 14.30 5.16 18.97
CA LEU A 67 13.15 4.32 19.28
C LEU A 67 13.55 2.85 19.32
N GLU A 68 13.77 2.35 20.52
CA GLU A 68 13.98 0.92 20.72
C GLU A 68 12.72 0.12 20.36
N LYS A 69 12.90 -1.20 20.20
CA LYS A 69 11.79 -2.10 19.85
C LYS A 69 10.61 -1.97 20.82
N LYS A 70 10.87 -1.78 22.12
CA LYS A 70 9.84 -1.60 23.16
C LYS A 70 9.02 -0.32 22.94
N GLU A 71 9.67 0.76 22.53
CA GLU A 71 9.02 2.05 22.27
C GLU A 71 8.23 2.01 20.98
N ARG A 72 8.79 1.40 19.92
CA ARG A 72 8.06 1.14 18.67
C ARG A 72 6.80 0.30 18.93
N LYS A 73 6.87 -0.73 19.77
CA LYS A 73 5.69 -1.51 20.18
C LYS A 73 4.64 -0.65 20.88
N ARG A 74 5.06 0.28 21.76
CA ARG A 74 4.15 1.21 22.45
C ARG A 74 3.42 2.10 21.45
N VAL A 75 4.13 2.66 20.47
CA VAL A 75 3.55 3.49 19.40
C VAL A 75 2.56 2.68 18.56
N LEU A 76 2.90 1.43 18.22
CA LEU A 76 2.07 0.60 17.36
C LEU A 76 0.75 0.17 17.99
N LYS A 77 0.73 -0.07 19.31
CA LYS A 77 -0.36 -0.68 20.10
C LYS A 77 -0.86 -2.02 19.56
N ASN A 78 -1.15 -2.97 20.45
CA ASN A 78 -1.77 -4.26 20.09
C ASN A 78 -1.05 -5.07 19.00
N VAL A 79 0.28 -4.93 18.89
CA VAL A 79 1.12 -5.71 17.98
C VAL A 79 1.96 -6.69 18.80
N ALA A 80 1.96 -7.97 18.43
CA ALA A 80 2.82 -8.97 19.04
C ALA A 80 4.30 -8.69 18.71
N ASP A 81 5.22 -9.05 19.62
CA ASP A 81 6.65 -8.70 19.52
C ASP A 81 7.33 -9.18 18.23
N THR A 82 6.88 -10.32 17.70
CA THR A 82 7.35 -10.91 16.44
C THR A 82 7.01 -10.08 15.21
N PHE A 83 5.96 -9.25 15.27
CA PHE A 83 5.47 -8.46 14.14
C PHE A 83 5.83 -6.97 14.23
N VAL A 84 6.47 -6.51 15.31
CA VAL A 84 6.80 -5.10 15.51
C VAL A 84 7.63 -4.56 14.34
N ASP A 85 8.68 -5.26 13.92
CA ASP A 85 9.58 -4.78 12.87
C ASP A 85 8.90 -4.74 11.50
N ALA A 86 8.14 -5.78 11.16
CA ALA A 86 7.36 -5.82 9.92
C ALA A 86 6.30 -4.72 9.87
N LYS A 87 5.57 -4.51 10.97
CA LYS A 87 4.54 -3.48 11.06
C LYS A 87 5.14 -2.07 11.03
N TRP A 88 6.30 -1.87 11.67
CA TRP A 88 7.02 -0.60 11.64
C TRP A 88 7.46 -0.24 10.22
N LYS A 89 8.05 -1.18 9.47
CA LYS A 89 8.38 -0.99 8.04
C LYS A 89 7.13 -0.63 7.21
N SER A 90 6.01 -1.29 7.48
CA SER A 90 4.74 -1.02 6.80
C SER A 90 4.24 0.41 7.03
N ILE A 91 4.48 1.04 8.19
CA ILE A 91 4.13 2.45 8.43
C ILE A 91 4.81 3.39 7.44
N PHE A 92 6.07 3.14 7.11
CA PHE A 92 6.81 3.97 6.15
C PHE A 92 6.35 3.72 4.73
N ALA A 93 6.11 2.45 4.36
CA ALA A 93 5.55 2.11 3.06
C ALA A 93 4.18 2.76 2.83
N MET A 94 3.35 2.83 3.87
CA MET A 94 2.02 3.44 3.83
C MET A 94 2.00 4.94 4.16
N ARG A 95 3.16 5.56 4.45
CA ARG A 95 3.29 6.99 4.82
C ARG A 95 2.33 7.42 5.93
N SER A 96 2.21 6.58 6.96
CA SER A 96 1.17 6.72 8.00
C SER A 96 1.57 7.62 9.16
N LEU A 97 2.84 8.03 9.29
CA LEU A 97 3.23 9.06 10.26
C LEU A 97 2.86 10.42 9.70
N LYS A 98 2.37 11.31 10.55
CA LYS A 98 2.00 12.68 10.19
C LYS A 98 2.73 13.69 11.05
N LEU A 99 3.11 14.80 10.46
CA LEU A 99 3.67 15.92 11.22
C LEU A 99 2.59 16.52 12.13
N GLY A 100 2.94 16.65 13.40
CA GLY A 100 2.13 17.28 14.42
C GLY A 100 2.59 18.71 14.69
N ASN A 101 2.83 19.02 15.95
CA ASN A 101 3.34 20.34 16.34
C ASN A 101 4.85 20.44 16.00
N ILE A 102 5.25 21.59 15.46
CA ILE A 102 6.63 21.89 15.12
C ILE A 102 7.00 23.17 15.87
N THR A 103 8.00 23.06 16.72
CA THR A 103 8.57 24.16 17.49
C THR A 103 10.04 24.33 17.12
N GLU A 104 10.68 25.37 17.65
CA GLU A 104 12.10 25.62 17.38
C GLU A 104 13.01 24.50 17.91
N SER A 105 12.68 23.90 19.05
CA SER A 105 13.51 22.88 19.71
C SER A 105 12.99 21.45 19.56
N SER A 106 11.72 21.28 19.20
CA SER A 106 11.09 19.95 19.16
C SER A 106 10.04 19.82 18.06
N LEU A 107 9.81 18.58 17.65
CA LEU A 107 8.81 18.20 16.66
C LEU A 107 8.05 16.98 17.16
N THR A 108 6.75 16.92 16.88
CA THR A 108 5.93 15.74 17.21
C THR A 108 5.50 15.03 15.93
N LEU A 109 5.74 13.72 15.84
CA LEU A 109 5.14 12.85 14.84
C LEU A 109 3.92 12.14 15.44
N LYS A 110 2.84 12.06 14.67
CA LYS A 110 1.60 11.39 15.07
C LYS A 110 1.42 10.11 14.29
N TYR A 111 1.08 9.03 14.99
CA TYR A 111 0.62 7.77 14.43
C TYR A 111 -0.68 7.37 15.10
N VAL A 112 -1.80 7.42 14.36
CA VAL A 112 -3.14 7.12 14.87
C VAL A 112 -3.46 8.01 16.09
N LEU A 113 -3.39 7.47 17.31
CA LEU A 113 -3.62 8.21 18.56
C LEU A 113 -2.32 8.51 19.34
N GLU A 114 -1.20 7.92 18.92
CA GLU A 114 0.09 8.06 19.59
C GLU A 114 0.91 9.20 19.01
N SER A 115 1.66 9.86 19.88
CA SER A 115 2.55 10.95 19.53
C SER A 115 3.97 10.59 19.93
N VAL A 116 4.91 10.77 19.01
CA VAL A 116 6.33 10.60 19.23
C VAL A 116 6.98 11.96 19.23
N HIS A 117 7.74 12.26 20.28
CA HIS A 117 8.48 13.51 20.40
C HIS A 117 9.91 13.33 19.86
N LEU A 118 10.34 14.29 19.05
CA LEU A 118 11.66 14.37 18.45
C LEU A 118 12.32 15.67 18.89
N SER A 119 13.61 15.60 19.17
CA SER A 119 14.42 16.73 19.63
C SER A 119 15.25 17.27 18.48
N LYS A 120 15.39 18.59 18.38
CA LYS A 120 16.22 19.21 17.35
C LYS A 120 17.69 18.91 17.60
N VAL A 121 18.39 18.49 16.55
CA VAL A 121 19.85 18.39 16.55
C VAL A 121 20.42 19.82 16.45
N LEU A 122 21.28 20.20 17.39
CA LEU A 122 21.83 21.56 17.48
C LEU A 122 23.16 21.73 16.74
N ASP A 123 23.89 20.63 16.55
CA ASP A 123 25.19 20.63 15.89
C ASP A 123 25.01 20.75 14.36
N GLN A 124 25.49 21.85 13.78
CA GLN A 124 25.37 22.11 12.34
C GLN A 124 26.15 21.12 11.49
N ASP A 125 27.31 20.67 11.94
CA ASP A 125 28.10 19.68 11.19
C ASP A 125 27.38 18.34 11.16
N ALA A 126 26.75 17.96 12.28
CA ALA A 126 25.89 16.79 12.36
C ALA A 126 24.67 16.92 11.42
N ILE A 127 24.01 18.08 11.38
CA ILE A 127 22.87 18.35 10.48
C ILE A 127 23.29 18.19 9.01
N HIS A 128 24.41 18.81 8.61
CA HIS A 128 24.93 18.72 7.25
C HIS A 128 25.28 17.27 6.89
N SER A 129 26.00 16.57 7.75
CA SER A 129 26.34 15.16 7.58
C SER A 129 25.07 14.31 7.40
N LYS A 130 24.04 14.56 8.21
CA LYS A 130 22.78 13.82 8.13
C LYS A 130 22.03 14.09 6.85
N ASN A 131 21.94 15.33 6.40
CA ASN A 131 21.29 15.67 5.14
C ASN A 131 21.98 15.02 3.95
N VAL A 132 23.31 14.94 3.96
CA VAL A 132 24.07 14.21 2.94
C VAL A 132 23.77 12.71 2.98
N GLU A 133 23.71 12.10 4.18
CA GLU A 133 23.33 10.69 4.35
C GLU A 133 21.92 10.42 3.80
N LEU A 134 20.94 11.27 4.13
CA LEU A 134 19.55 11.15 3.66
C LEU A 134 19.48 11.19 2.13
N LEU A 135 20.20 12.13 1.50
CA LEU A 135 20.23 12.27 0.04
C LEU A 135 20.89 11.07 -0.64
N LYS A 136 22.00 10.55 -0.09
CA LYS A 136 22.67 9.35 -0.60
C LYS A 136 21.72 8.15 -0.55
N ASN A 137 21.10 7.90 0.60
CA ASN A 137 20.17 6.78 0.76
C ASN A 137 18.96 6.90 -0.17
N ALA A 138 18.43 8.11 -0.35
CA ALA A 138 17.33 8.35 -1.29
C ALA A 138 17.75 8.09 -2.74
N LEU A 139 18.95 8.51 -3.13
CA LEU A 139 19.50 8.25 -4.46
C LEU A 139 19.69 6.75 -4.70
N ASP A 140 20.31 6.05 -3.76
CA ASP A 140 20.52 4.61 -3.84
C ASP A 140 19.20 3.84 -3.99
N GLU A 141 18.17 4.24 -3.25
CA GLU A 141 16.83 3.66 -3.38
C GLU A 141 16.24 3.90 -4.80
N THR A 142 16.42 5.10 -5.36
CA THR A 142 15.95 5.38 -6.73
C THR A 142 16.72 4.59 -7.79
N LEU A 143 18.03 4.43 -7.63
CA LEU A 143 18.86 3.65 -8.55
C LEU A 143 18.50 2.16 -8.52
N LEU A 144 18.29 1.60 -7.32
CA LEU A 144 17.83 0.22 -7.15
C LEU A 144 16.46 -0.02 -7.79
N LYS A 145 15.52 0.93 -7.64
CA LYS A 145 14.22 0.87 -8.32
C LYS A 145 14.35 0.97 -9.84
N ALA A 146 15.22 1.83 -10.34
CA ALA A 146 15.46 1.97 -11.78
C ALA A 146 16.12 0.71 -12.39
N ALA A 147 17.04 0.07 -11.68
CA ALA A 147 17.69 -1.16 -12.11
C ALA A 147 16.69 -2.33 -12.19
N SER A 148 15.89 -2.52 -11.14
CA SER A 148 14.86 -3.57 -11.10
C SER A 148 13.71 -3.35 -12.09
N ALA A 149 13.40 -2.10 -12.44
CA ALA A 149 12.42 -1.80 -13.49
C ALA A 149 12.90 -2.21 -14.89
N LYS A 150 14.22 -2.16 -15.15
CA LYS A 150 14.81 -2.58 -16.43
C LYS A 150 14.87 -4.11 -16.57
N GLU A 151 15.09 -4.84 -15.48
CA GLU A 151 15.14 -6.30 -15.48
C GLU A 151 13.76 -6.94 -15.70
N ASN A 152 12.69 -6.28 -15.27
CA ASN A 152 11.31 -6.72 -15.52
C ASN A 152 10.78 -6.34 -16.91
N GLN A 153 11.56 -5.61 -17.73
CA GLN A 153 11.32 -5.46 -19.16
C GLN A 153 12.10 -6.55 -19.92
N SER A 154 11.61 -7.78 -19.85
CA SER A 154 11.96 -8.79 -20.86
C SER A 154 11.62 -8.22 -22.25
N PRO A 155 12.51 -8.31 -23.24
CA PRO A 155 12.15 -7.99 -24.62
C PRO A 155 11.03 -8.94 -25.03
N GLU A 156 9.91 -8.37 -25.45
CA GLU A 156 8.84 -9.11 -26.12
C GLU A 156 9.48 -9.77 -27.35
N VAL A 157 9.58 -11.10 -27.32
CA VAL A 157 10.04 -11.89 -28.45
C VAL A 157 8.99 -11.74 -29.55
N SER A 158 9.14 -10.70 -30.39
CA SER A 158 8.46 -10.61 -31.68
C SER A 158 9.18 -11.53 -32.67
N GLU A 159 9.19 -12.82 -32.37
CA GLU A 159 9.61 -13.84 -33.33
C GLU A 159 8.35 -14.52 -33.82
N TYR A 160 7.91 -14.09 -34.99
CA TYR A 160 7.24 -14.82 -36.08
C TYR A 160 6.50 -13.79 -36.92
N GLY A 161 7.24 -13.24 -37.89
CA GLY A 161 6.65 -12.47 -38.96
C GLY A 161 5.72 -13.32 -39.81
N LEU A 162 4.67 -12.68 -40.33
CA LEU A 162 4.09 -13.04 -41.63
C LEU A 162 3.54 -11.77 -42.25
N LYS A 163 4.36 -11.17 -43.11
CA LYS A 163 3.92 -10.19 -44.11
C LYS A 163 2.86 -10.87 -44.98
N ARG A 164 1.61 -10.39 -44.95
CA ARG A 164 0.70 -10.58 -46.09
C ARG A 164 0.42 -9.22 -46.71
N HIS A 165 1.20 -8.92 -47.73
CA HIS A 165 0.77 -8.08 -48.84
C HIS A 165 -0.39 -8.79 -49.53
N GLU A 166 -1.57 -8.20 -49.54
CA GLU A 166 -2.51 -8.41 -50.64
C GLU A 166 -2.97 -7.07 -51.20
N LYS A 167 -3.08 -7.10 -52.53
CA LYS A 167 -3.09 -5.96 -53.44
C LYS A 167 -4.44 -5.27 -53.48
N THR A 168 -4.38 -3.98 -53.75
CA THR A 168 -5.36 -3.10 -54.39
C THR A 168 -6.30 -3.82 -55.37
N MET A 169 -7.62 -3.56 -55.29
CA MET A 169 -8.45 -3.08 -56.42
C MET A 169 -9.80 -2.53 -55.93
N LYS A 170 -10.13 -1.32 -56.40
CA LYS A 170 -11.44 -0.65 -56.32
C LYS A 170 -12.34 -1.16 -57.46
N ALA A 171 -13.63 -1.38 -57.18
CA ALA A 171 -14.77 -1.22 -58.11
C ALA A 171 -16.07 -1.57 -57.32
N SER A 172 -16.88 -0.57 -56.94
CA SER A 172 -18.17 -0.18 -57.54
C SER A 172 -19.38 -1.07 -57.16
N ASP A 173 -20.26 -0.50 -56.32
CA ASP A 173 -21.71 -0.79 -56.18
C ASP A 173 -22.45 -0.76 -57.54
N PRO A 174 -23.70 -1.31 -57.74
CA PRO A 174 -24.84 -1.18 -56.80
C PRO A 174 -25.97 -2.27 -56.75
N GLN A 175 -26.79 -2.16 -55.68
CA GLN A 175 -28.27 -2.31 -55.58
C GLN A 175 -29.04 -3.66 -55.47
N SER A 176 -29.96 -3.63 -54.48
CA SER A 176 -31.26 -4.35 -54.31
C SER A 176 -31.19 -5.75 -53.65
N THR A 177 -31.98 -6.22 -52.66
CA THR A 177 -33.22 -5.83 -51.93
C THR A 177 -33.21 -6.54 -50.54
N PRO A 178 -34.07 -6.20 -49.55
CA PRO A 178 -33.94 -6.67 -48.17
C PRO A 178 -34.78 -7.94 -47.88
N LEU A 179 -34.12 -9.03 -47.46
CA LEU A 179 -34.79 -10.19 -46.87
C LEU A 179 -34.68 -10.16 -45.35
N LYS A 180 -35.82 -9.88 -44.71
CA LYS A 180 -36.08 -10.15 -43.29
C LYS A 180 -35.92 -11.66 -43.05
N LEU A 181 -35.11 -12.09 -42.09
CA LEU A 181 -35.41 -13.32 -41.33
C LEU A 181 -34.61 -13.42 -40.01
N VAL A 182 -35.35 -13.21 -38.93
CA VAL A 182 -35.25 -13.88 -37.62
C VAL A 182 -34.02 -13.61 -36.74
N ASP A 183 -34.25 -12.69 -35.78
CA ASP A 183 -33.58 -12.62 -34.48
C ASP A 183 -33.64 -13.97 -33.76
N ARG A 184 -32.49 -14.65 -33.68
CA ARG A 184 -32.34 -15.88 -32.89
C ARG A 184 -31.83 -15.54 -31.49
N ASN A 185 -32.77 -15.64 -30.55
CA ASN A 185 -32.56 -15.97 -29.13
C ASN A 185 -31.95 -14.90 -28.22
N ARG A 186 -32.83 -13.97 -27.82
CA ARG A 186 -33.15 -13.66 -26.41
C ARG A 186 -32.72 -14.80 -25.46
N ARG A 187 -31.63 -14.60 -24.70
CA ARG A 187 -31.48 -15.23 -23.39
C ARG A 187 -31.89 -14.23 -22.32
N LYS A 188 -32.84 -14.72 -21.53
CA LYS A 188 -33.74 -13.98 -20.65
C LYS A 188 -32.94 -13.31 -19.52
N ARG A 189 -33.13 -12.00 -19.35
CA ARG A 189 -32.87 -11.31 -18.08
C ARG A 189 -33.74 -11.99 -17.01
N ALA A 190 -33.12 -12.64 -16.02
CA ALA A 190 -33.82 -13.03 -14.82
C ALA A 190 -34.26 -11.74 -14.10
N LYS A 191 -35.57 -11.56 -13.94
CA LYS A 191 -36.13 -10.53 -13.06
C LYS A 191 -35.95 -10.98 -11.60
N PRO A 192 -35.73 -10.05 -10.68
CA PRO A 192 -35.50 -10.34 -9.28
C PRO A 192 -36.78 -10.92 -8.67
N THR A 193 -36.67 -12.08 -8.03
CA THR A 193 -37.69 -12.56 -7.10
C THR A 193 -37.62 -11.69 -5.86
N GLY A 194 -38.71 -10.95 -5.62
CA GLY A 194 -38.84 -9.98 -4.55
C GLY A 194 -38.71 -10.61 -3.17
N LEU A 195 -37.94 -9.93 -2.32
CA LEU A 195 -38.21 -9.90 -0.89
C LEU A 195 -39.34 -8.89 -0.70
N VAL A 196 -40.54 -9.42 -0.43
CA VAL A 196 -41.62 -8.64 0.14
C VAL A 196 -41.20 -8.34 1.57
N PHE A 197 -40.98 -7.07 1.89
CA PHE A 197 -40.97 -6.60 3.27
C PHE A 197 -42.44 -6.43 3.63
N GLU A 198 -42.94 -7.30 4.50
CA GLU A 198 -44.20 -7.02 5.21
C GLU A 198 -43.85 -5.97 6.26
N ASP A 199 -44.36 -4.76 6.02
CA ASP A 199 -44.44 -3.69 7.00
C ASP A 199 -45.46 -4.14 8.05
N ASP A 200 -44.98 -4.66 9.19
CA ASP A 200 -45.82 -4.82 10.39
C ASP A 200 -45.92 -3.45 11.07
N ASP A 201 -46.87 -2.66 10.59
CA ASP A 201 -47.49 -1.58 11.36
C ASP A 201 -48.24 -2.22 12.53
N ASN A 202 -47.74 -2.06 13.76
CA ASN A 202 -48.57 -2.21 14.95
C ASN A 202 -48.55 -0.92 15.75
N GLU A 203 -49.44 -0.02 15.32
CA GLU A 203 -49.93 1.12 16.07
C GLU A 203 -50.94 0.59 17.10
N SER A 204 -50.55 0.54 18.37
CA SER A 204 -51.50 0.51 19.48
C SER A 204 -51.11 1.57 20.51
N ASN A 205 -51.78 2.71 20.37
CA ASN A 205 -52.20 3.58 21.45
C ASN A 205 -52.49 2.80 22.73
N GLU A 206 -52.02 3.30 23.86
CA GLU A 206 -52.88 3.45 25.04
C GLU A 206 -52.29 4.50 25.99
N GLU A 207 -53.01 5.62 26.07
CA GLU A 207 -53.07 6.50 27.22
C GLU A 207 -53.38 5.69 28.49
N ASN A 208 -52.72 5.99 29.61
CA ASN A 208 -53.42 6.51 30.80
C ASN A 208 -52.49 6.71 32.00
N THR A 209 -52.74 7.85 32.66
CA THR A 209 -52.48 8.23 34.07
C THR A 209 -51.05 8.51 34.54
#